data_AF-A0AAD3R5R0-F1
#
_entry.id   AF-A0AAD3R5R0-F1
#
_cell.length_a   1.000
_cell.length_b   1.000
_cell.length_c   1.000
_cell.angle_alpha   90.00
_cell.angle_beta   90.00
_cell.angle_gamma   90.00
#
_symmetry.space_group_name_H-M   'P 1'
#
loop_
_entity.id
_entity.type
_entity.pdbx_description
1 polymer ?
#
loop_
_entity_poly.entity_id
_entity_poly.type
_entity_poly.pdbx_seq_one_letter_code
_entity_poly.pdbx_strand_id
1 'polypeptide(L)'
;MADRIQTNRDAEEGRHQISFRADYDMFSMDVTLPLQLHLLWTIIPPQQWRFTMQSSFIRAFRLLRFNILAFSLNKTPESIPCGCRRNTRRAAEVWMDEYKNFYYAAVPSARNVPYGNIQSRLEMKKRLGCKPFKWYLENVYPELRVPDHQDIAFGALQQGGNCLDTLGHFADGVVGVYECHNAGGNQEWALTKDKSVKHMDLCLTVVDRTSGSLIKLQGCRENDSRQKWEQIESNSKLRHVGSNLCLDSRSARMGGLTVEVCSPSLNQQWKFTLNLQS
;
A
#
# COMPACT_ATOMS: atom_id res chain seq x y z
N MET A 1 -55.96 29.24 -12.74
CA MET A 1 -55.81 29.12 -14.20
C MET A 1 -54.80 30.19 -14.63
N ALA A 2 -53.62 29.75 -15.08
CA ALA A 2 -52.59 30.42 -15.90
C ALA A 2 -52.04 31.84 -15.58
N ASP A 3 -50.73 31.86 -15.23
CA ASP A 3 -49.59 32.69 -15.73
C ASP A 3 -49.76 34.13 -16.29
N ARG A 4 -48.95 35.08 -15.77
CA ARG A 4 -47.72 35.64 -16.42
C ARG A 4 -47.13 36.89 -15.71
N ILE A 5 -45.88 36.73 -15.26
CA ILE A 5 -44.66 37.57 -15.37
C ILE A 5 -44.82 39.06 -15.77
N GLN A 6 -44.27 40.00 -14.95
CA GLN A 6 -43.21 40.96 -15.36
C GLN A 6 -42.57 41.73 -14.17
N THR A 7 -41.24 41.61 -14.07
CA THR A 7 -40.21 42.58 -13.59
C THR A 7 -40.27 43.21 -12.18
N ASN A 8 -39.21 42.98 -11.39
CA ASN A 8 -38.43 44.09 -10.84
C ASN A 8 -36.96 43.72 -10.60
N ARG A 9 -36.13 44.74 -10.84
CA ARG A 9 -34.66 44.78 -10.79
C ARG A 9 -34.18 45.13 -9.38
N ASP A 10 -33.03 44.55 -9.04
CA ASP A 10 -31.94 45.05 -8.18
C ASP A 10 -32.21 45.34 -6.68
N ALA A 11 -31.63 44.51 -5.78
CA ALA A 11 -30.58 44.91 -4.84
C ALA A 11 -30.12 43.74 -3.94
N GLU A 12 -28.80 43.74 -3.69
CA GLU A 12 -27.92 42.78 -3.01
C GLU A 12 -28.35 42.26 -1.62
N GLU A 13 -28.03 40.99 -1.31
CA GLU A 13 -26.99 40.67 -0.31
C GLU A 13 -26.68 39.16 -0.26
N GLY A 14 -25.38 38.83 -0.33
CA GLY A 14 -24.88 37.48 -0.52
C GLY A 14 -24.96 36.57 0.70
N ARG A 15 -25.41 35.33 0.46
CA ARG A 15 -24.99 34.15 1.24
C ARG A 15 -25.11 32.91 0.36
N HIS A 16 -24.07 32.63 -0.43
CA HIS A 16 -24.00 31.39 -1.22
C HIS A 16 -23.66 30.22 -0.31
N GLN A 17 -24.69 29.45 0.04
CA GLN A 17 -24.56 28.12 0.60
C GLN A 17 -24.30 27.17 -0.58
N ILE A 18 -23.04 26.84 -0.84
CA ILE A 18 -22.66 25.89 -1.90
C ILE A 18 -22.95 24.48 -1.40
N SER A 19 -24.05 23.92 -1.91
CA SER A 19 -24.34 22.49 -1.89
C SER A 19 -23.35 21.76 -2.80
N PHE A 20 -22.54 20.87 -2.24
CA PHE A 20 -21.67 19.98 -3.02
C PHE A 20 -22.50 18.85 -3.62
N ARG A 21 -22.90 19.02 -4.88
CA ARG A 21 -23.26 17.92 -5.79
C ARG A 21 -21.98 17.54 -6.52
N ALA A 22 -21.45 16.36 -6.25
CA ALA A 22 -20.26 15.83 -6.91
C ALA A 22 -20.65 15.34 -8.31
N ASP A 23 -20.55 16.23 -9.31
CA ASP A 23 -20.72 15.85 -10.70
C ASP A 23 -19.43 15.26 -11.29
N TYR A 24 -19.63 14.15 -11.98
CA TYR A 24 -18.69 13.40 -12.78
C TYR A 24 -18.21 14.24 -13.98
N ASP A 25 -17.10 14.98 -13.84
CA ASP A 25 -16.41 15.60 -14.98
C ASP A 25 -14.89 15.71 -14.73
N MET A 26 -14.21 14.56 -14.66
CA MET A 26 -12.77 14.46 -14.40
C MET A 26 -12.01 13.70 -15.50
N PHE A 27 -12.43 13.84 -16.77
CA PHE A 27 -11.74 13.21 -17.91
C PHE A 27 -11.70 14.11 -19.14
N SER A 28 -10.88 15.17 -19.09
CA SER A 28 -10.29 15.77 -20.30
C SER A 28 -8.89 16.29 -19.97
N MET A 29 -7.86 15.79 -20.66
CA MET A 29 -6.54 16.41 -20.69
C MET A 29 -6.50 17.30 -21.93
N ASP A 30 -6.77 18.59 -21.76
CA ASP A 30 -6.66 19.55 -22.85
C ASP A 30 -5.20 19.93 -23.15
N VAL A 31 -4.94 20.08 -24.45
CA VAL A 31 -3.64 20.10 -25.10
C VAL A 31 -3.28 21.52 -25.53
N THR A 32 -3.30 22.51 -24.65
CA THR A 32 -2.92 23.89 -25.03
C THR A 32 -2.39 24.70 -23.87
N LEU A 33 -1.10 24.55 -23.51
CA LEU A 33 -0.42 25.60 -22.75
C LEU A 33 1.13 25.54 -22.86
N PRO A 34 1.72 25.97 -24.00
CA PRO A 34 3.14 26.31 -24.00
C PRO A 34 3.39 27.65 -24.70
N LEU A 35 2.92 28.78 -24.16
CA LEU A 35 3.36 30.12 -24.64
C LEU A 35 3.49 31.21 -23.56
N GLN A 36 3.20 30.96 -22.28
CA GLN A 36 3.39 31.96 -21.21
C GLN A 36 4.58 31.70 -20.26
N LEU A 37 5.29 30.57 -20.39
CA LEU A 37 6.34 30.17 -19.44
C LEU A 37 7.76 30.67 -19.77
N HIS A 38 7.93 31.54 -20.77
CA HIS A 38 9.26 32.06 -21.16
C HIS A 38 9.71 33.33 -20.41
N LEU A 39 8.82 34.02 -19.69
CA LEU A 39 9.14 35.31 -19.05
C LEU A 39 9.53 35.22 -17.55
N LEU A 40 9.58 34.03 -16.96
CA LEU A 40 9.84 33.86 -15.52
C LEU A 40 11.24 33.31 -15.16
N TRP A 41 12.09 33.04 -16.16
CA TRP A 41 13.38 32.37 -15.95
C TRP A 41 14.58 33.28 -15.62
N THR A 42 14.41 34.60 -15.56
CA THR A 42 15.55 35.53 -15.45
C THR A 42 15.66 36.33 -14.14
N ILE A 43 14.76 36.17 -13.15
CA ILE A 43 14.70 37.14 -12.03
C ILE A 43 14.83 36.53 -10.61
N ILE A 44 14.73 35.21 -10.39
CA ILE A 44 14.58 34.69 -9.00
C ILE A 44 15.87 33.98 -8.48
N PRO A 45 16.49 34.45 -7.38
CA PRO A 45 17.70 33.85 -6.81
C PRO A 45 17.48 32.50 -6.10
N PRO A 46 18.53 31.69 -5.93
CA PRO A 46 18.46 30.26 -5.59
C PRO A 46 18.07 29.91 -4.14
N GLN A 47 17.54 30.84 -3.36
CA GLN A 47 17.18 30.62 -1.95
C GLN A 47 15.65 30.46 -1.73
N GLN A 48 14.82 30.53 -2.78
CA GLN A 48 13.35 30.38 -2.69
C GLN A 48 12.77 29.13 -3.38
N TRP A 49 13.56 28.07 -3.59
CA TRP A 49 13.09 26.81 -4.20
C TRP A 49 12.07 25.99 -3.38
N ARG A 50 11.46 26.55 -2.33
CA ARG A 50 10.44 25.85 -1.53
C ARG A 50 9.02 25.88 -2.12
N PHE A 51 8.74 26.65 -3.17
CA PHE A 51 7.39 26.69 -3.74
C PHE A 51 7.35 26.92 -5.26
N THR A 52 8.04 26.09 -6.04
CA THR A 52 7.83 26.00 -7.51
C THR A 52 8.12 24.60 -8.04
N MET A 53 7.47 23.58 -7.48
CA MET A 53 7.18 22.36 -8.24
C MET A 53 5.73 22.43 -8.73
N GLN A 54 5.61 22.62 -10.04
CA GLN A 54 4.40 22.90 -10.81
C GLN A 54 3.20 22.00 -10.45
N SER A 55 2.02 22.60 -10.44
CA SER A 55 0.71 22.01 -10.09
C SER A 55 0.33 20.73 -10.86
N SER A 56 0.98 20.45 -12.00
CA SER A 56 0.84 19.21 -12.77
C SER A 56 1.48 18.00 -12.07
N PHE A 57 2.59 18.21 -11.33
CA PHE A 57 3.25 17.16 -10.55
C PHE A 57 2.43 16.81 -9.31
N ILE A 58 1.83 17.77 -8.61
CA ILE A 58 0.98 17.49 -7.44
C ILE A 58 -0.29 16.72 -7.84
N ARG A 59 -0.83 16.93 -9.05
CA ARG A 59 -1.98 16.14 -9.57
C ARG A 59 -1.57 14.72 -9.98
N ALA A 60 -0.45 14.55 -10.68
CA ALA A 60 0.11 13.23 -11.00
C ALA A 60 0.56 12.47 -9.74
N PHE A 61 1.07 13.18 -8.73
CA PHE A 61 1.43 12.63 -7.42
C PHE A 61 0.24 12.47 -6.49
N ARG A 62 -0.89 13.14 -6.66
CA ARG A 62 -2.15 12.74 -6.01
C ARG A 62 -2.70 11.45 -6.61
N LEU A 63 -2.50 11.22 -7.90
CA LEU A 63 -2.74 9.93 -8.56
C LEU A 63 -1.72 8.86 -8.15
N LEU A 64 -0.45 9.22 -7.93
CA LEU A 64 0.57 8.32 -7.38
C LEU A 64 0.33 8.09 -5.88
N ARG A 65 -0.14 9.09 -5.12
CA ARG A 65 -0.69 8.93 -3.77
C ARG A 65 -1.92 8.06 -3.84
N PHE A 66 -2.77 8.11 -4.85
CA PHE A 66 -3.91 7.20 -5.01
C PHE A 66 -3.49 5.77 -5.40
N ASN A 67 -2.40 5.59 -6.16
CA ASN A 67 -1.89 4.27 -6.56
C ASN A 67 -0.91 3.66 -5.52
N ILE A 68 -0.21 4.48 -4.74
CA ILE A 68 0.63 4.09 -3.60
C ILE A 68 -0.20 4.06 -2.30
N LEU A 69 -1.27 4.86 -2.17
CA LEU A 69 -2.34 4.59 -1.18
C LEU A 69 -3.17 3.41 -1.62
N ALA A 70 -3.26 3.04 -2.90
CA ALA A 70 -3.79 1.71 -3.27
C ALA A 70 -2.84 0.57 -2.86
N PHE A 71 -1.54 0.84 -2.74
CA PHE A 71 -0.57 -0.05 -2.08
C PHE A 71 -0.82 -0.15 -0.56
N SER A 72 -1.42 0.88 0.07
CA SER A 72 -1.91 0.82 1.46
C SER A 72 -3.34 0.25 1.57
N LEU A 73 -4.23 0.52 0.61
CA LEU A 73 -5.69 0.38 0.72
C LEU A 73 -6.28 -0.92 0.15
N ASN A 74 -5.47 -1.84 -0.38
CA ASN A 74 -5.88 -3.17 -0.85
C ASN A 74 -7.29 -3.21 -1.48
N LYS A 75 -7.60 -2.26 -2.37
CA LYS A 75 -8.91 -2.21 -3.04
C LYS A 75 -9.00 -3.37 -4.02
N THR A 76 -10.16 -4.02 -4.04
CA THR A 76 -10.42 -5.20 -4.87
C THR A 76 -10.08 -4.94 -6.36
N PRO A 77 -9.54 -5.94 -7.09
CA PRO A 77 -9.05 -5.76 -8.47
C PRO A 77 -10.13 -5.35 -9.50
N GLU A 78 -11.41 -5.39 -9.12
CA GLU A 78 -12.55 -5.27 -10.03
C GLU A 78 -12.97 -3.83 -10.35
N SER A 79 -12.48 -2.81 -9.63
CA SER A 79 -12.94 -1.43 -9.82
C SER A 79 -11.90 -0.47 -10.43
N ILE A 80 -10.82 -0.96 -11.03
CA ILE A 80 -9.82 -0.09 -11.70
C ILE A 80 -10.11 -0.05 -13.22
N PRO A 81 -10.57 1.10 -13.77
CA PRO A 81 -10.80 1.26 -15.20
C PRO A 81 -9.55 0.88 -16.00
N CYS A 82 -9.75 0.22 -17.15
CA CYS A 82 -8.68 -0.32 -17.99
C CYS A 82 -7.61 0.72 -18.39
N GLY A 83 -7.98 2.00 -18.50
CA GLY A 83 -7.06 3.12 -18.77
C GLY A 83 -6.11 3.47 -17.61
N CYS A 84 -6.55 3.30 -16.36
CA CYS A 84 -5.74 3.62 -15.18
C CYS A 84 -4.54 2.67 -15.06
N ARG A 85 -4.74 1.36 -15.27
CA ARG A 85 -3.67 0.35 -15.21
C ARG A 85 -2.56 0.60 -16.24
N ARG A 86 -2.93 1.02 -17.46
CA ARG A 86 -1.96 1.39 -18.50
C ARG A 86 -1.10 2.57 -18.08
N ASN A 87 -1.71 3.64 -17.57
CA ASN A 87 -1.00 4.85 -17.17
C ASN A 87 -0.10 4.62 -15.94
N THR A 88 -0.59 3.87 -14.95
CA THR A 88 0.21 3.47 -13.78
C THR A 88 1.41 2.63 -14.21
N ARG A 89 1.22 1.68 -15.14
CA ARG A 89 2.34 0.88 -15.67
C ARG A 89 3.38 1.75 -16.38
N ARG A 90 2.97 2.71 -17.21
CA ARG A 90 3.91 3.65 -17.87
C ARG A 90 4.72 4.46 -16.86
N ALA A 91 4.09 4.90 -15.78
CA ALA A 91 4.78 5.63 -14.72
C ALA A 91 5.78 4.72 -13.98
N ALA A 92 5.36 3.51 -13.60
CA ALA A 92 6.21 2.55 -12.92
C ALA A 92 7.45 2.17 -13.76
N GLU A 93 7.27 1.89 -15.05
CA GLU A 93 8.37 1.52 -15.95
C GLU A 93 9.39 2.63 -16.19
N VAL A 94 8.98 3.91 -16.09
CA VAL A 94 9.88 5.05 -16.30
C VAL A 94 10.56 5.47 -15.00
N TRP A 95 9.82 5.52 -13.89
CA TRP A 95 10.25 6.24 -12.68
C TRP A 95 10.63 5.34 -11.51
N MET A 96 10.09 4.12 -11.41
CA MET A 96 10.23 3.30 -10.19
C MET A 96 11.42 2.35 -10.19
N ASP A 97 12.27 2.35 -11.23
CA ASP A 97 13.44 1.48 -11.34
C ASP A 97 13.09 0.01 -11.00
N GLU A 98 13.87 -0.66 -10.14
CA GLU A 98 13.60 -2.04 -9.68
C GLU A 98 12.39 -2.14 -8.73
N TYR A 99 11.97 -1.03 -8.11
CA TYR A 99 10.85 -1.01 -7.16
C TYR A 99 9.48 -1.21 -7.84
N LYS A 100 9.41 -1.13 -9.16
CA LYS A 100 8.21 -1.50 -9.93
C LYS A 100 7.79 -2.95 -9.71
N ASN A 101 8.71 -3.83 -9.31
CA ASN A 101 8.42 -5.23 -9.02
C ASN A 101 7.46 -5.37 -7.83
N PHE A 102 7.52 -4.48 -6.84
CA PHE A 102 6.57 -4.45 -5.73
C PHE A 102 5.17 -4.05 -6.19
N TYR A 103 5.06 -3.10 -7.13
CA TYR A 103 3.79 -2.77 -7.76
C TYR A 103 3.18 -3.97 -8.50
N TYR A 104 4.01 -4.72 -9.24
CA TYR A 104 3.53 -5.91 -9.95
C TYR A 104 3.18 -7.09 -9.05
N ALA A 105 3.84 -7.21 -7.89
CA ALA A 105 3.45 -8.18 -6.87
C ALA A 105 2.08 -7.83 -6.25
N ALA A 106 1.80 -6.54 -6.05
CA ALA A 106 0.52 -6.04 -5.53
C ALA A 106 -0.61 -6.14 -6.55
N VAL A 107 -0.30 -5.89 -7.82
CA VAL A 107 -1.26 -5.94 -8.92
C VAL A 107 -0.74 -6.88 -10.02
N PRO A 108 -0.79 -8.22 -9.83
CA PRO A 108 -0.28 -9.18 -10.82
C PRO A 108 -0.90 -9.01 -12.20
N SER A 109 -2.18 -8.63 -12.26
CA SER A 109 -2.90 -8.39 -13.52
C SER A 109 -2.31 -7.25 -14.37
N ALA A 110 -1.53 -6.33 -13.77
CA ALA A 110 -0.89 -5.24 -14.50
C ALA A 110 0.28 -5.70 -15.37
N ARG A 111 0.92 -6.84 -15.08
CA ARG A 111 2.06 -7.38 -15.86
C ARG A 111 1.71 -7.60 -17.33
N ASN A 112 0.46 -7.94 -17.61
CA ASN A 112 -0.02 -8.28 -18.96
C ASN A 112 -0.65 -7.09 -19.70
N VAL A 113 -0.74 -5.90 -19.09
CA VAL A 113 -1.42 -4.75 -19.71
C VAL A 113 -0.48 -4.03 -20.69
N PRO A 114 -0.76 -4.00 -22.01
CA PRO A 114 0.09 -3.28 -22.96
C PRO A 114 0.17 -1.78 -22.62
N TYR A 115 1.39 -1.27 -22.48
CA TYR A 115 1.62 0.12 -22.04
C TYR A 115 2.15 1.04 -23.14
N GLY A 116 2.49 0.48 -24.30
CA GLY A 116 2.99 1.21 -25.47
C GLY A 116 4.41 1.75 -25.27
N ASN A 117 4.89 2.54 -26.24
CA ASN A 117 6.25 3.07 -26.24
C ASN A 117 6.47 4.10 -25.11
N ILE A 118 7.57 3.96 -24.37
CA ILE A 118 8.02 4.85 -23.28
C ILE A 118 9.41 5.46 -23.52
N GLN A 119 10.00 5.23 -24.69
CA GLN A 119 11.38 5.58 -25.02
C GLN A 119 11.65 7.08 -24.84
N SER A 120 10.74 7.94 -25.33
CA SER A 120 10.84 9.39 -25.16
C SER A 120 10.84 9.85 -23.70
N ARG A 121 10.20 9.09 -22.80
CA ARG A 121 10.18 9.38 -21.35
C ARG A 121 11.44 8.87 -20.65
N LEU A 122 11.99 7.74 -21.07
CA LEU A 122 13.28 7.24 -20.60
C LEU A 122 14.42 8.19 -21.01
N GLU A 123 14.43 8.65 -22.25
CA GLU A 123 15.39 9.63 -22.76
C GLU A 123 15.28 10.97 -22.01
N MET A 124 14.06 11.42 -21.73
CA MET A 124 13.82 12.59 -20.90
C MET A 124 14.41 12.42 -19.49
N LYS A 125 14.15 11.29 -18.83
CA LYS A 125 14.71 10.99 -17.51
C LYS A 125 16.24 11.01 -17.52
N LYS A 126 16.85 10.44 -18.56
CA LYS A 126 18.31 10.43 -18.76
C LYS A 126 18.86 11.85 -18.99
N ARG A 127 18.25 12.61 -19.90
CA ARG A 127 18.67 13.98 -20.26
C ARG A 127 18.61 14.94 -19.08
N LEU A 128 17.63 14.78 -18.19
CA LEU A 128 17.47 15.62 -17.00
C LEU A 128 18.37 15.20 -15.82
N GLY A 129 19.11 14.09 -15.93
CA GLY A 129 19.96 13.61 -14.85
C GLY A 129 19.18 13.29 -13.57
N CYS A 130 17.96 12.75 -13.71
CA CYS A 130 17.09 12.46 -12.57
C CYS A 130 17.75 11.48 -11.58
N LYS A 131 17.52 11.71 -10.27
CA LYS A 131 17.95 10.79 -9.21
C LYS A 131 17.23 9.44 -9.31
N PRO A 132 17.84 8.33 -8.85
CA PRO A 132 17.20 7.03 -8.82
C PRO A 132 16.04 6.99 -7.84
N PHE A 133 15.11 6.06 -8.02
CA PHE A 133 13.92 5.93 -7.17
C PHE A 133 14.26 5.59 -5.71
N LYS A 134 15.37 4.89 -5.47
CA LYS A 134 15.90 4.67 -4.11
C LYS A 134 16.14 5.98 -3.36
N TRP A 135 16.74 6.98 -4.03
CA TRP A 135 16.97 8.29 -3.44
C TRP A 135 15.64 8.98 -3.08
N TYR A 136 14.61 8.82 -3.92
CA TYR A 136 13.28 9.34 -3.63
C TYR A 136 12.70 8.72 -2.36
N LEU A 137 12.79 7.39 -2.20
CA LEU A 137 12.32 6.71 -0.99
C LEU A 137 13.09 7.18 0.26
N GLU A 138 14.41 7.34 0.17
CA GLU A 138 15.23 7.73 1.31
C GLU A 138 15.08 9.21 1.71
N ASN A 139 14.79 10.11 0.76
CA ASN A 139 14.87 11.57 0.98
C ASN A 139 13.54 12.31 0.83
N VAL A 140 12.58 11.74 0.10
CA VAL A 140 11.30 12.39 -0.21
C VAL A 140 10.13 11.67 0.47
N TYR A 141 10.17 10.33 0.54
CA TYR A 141 9.10 9.54 1.13
C TYR A 141 9.61 8.40 2.05
N PRO A 142 10.42 8.72 3.08
CA PRO A 142 11.06 7.73 3.97
C PRO A 142 10.09 6.93 4.84
N GLU A 143 8.88 7.42 5.03
CA GLU A 143 7.82 6.72 5.76
C GLU A 143 7.23 5.55 4.96
N LEU A 144 7.46 5.49 3.65
CA LEU A 144 7.00 4.37 2.83
C LEU A 144 7.88 3.15 3.08
N ARG A 145 7.36 2.19 3.84
CA ARG A 145 8.00 0.88 4.01
C ARG A 145 7.98 0.11 2.69
N VAL A 146 9.16 -0.32 2.26
CA VAL A 146 9.34 -1.20 1.11
C VAL A 146 9.80 -2.57 1.64
N PRO A 147 9.22 -3.67 1.14
CA PRO A 147 9.68 -5.00 1.51
C PRO A 147 11.18 -5.16 1.20
N ASP A 148 11.89 -5.89 2.06
CA ASP A 148 13.28 -6.24 1.82
C ASP A 148 13.36 -7.20 0.61
N HIS A 149 14.46 -7.18 -0.14
CA HIS A 149 14.79 -8.21 -1.13
C HIS A 149 14.85 -9.63 -0.51
N GLN A 150 14.90 -9.72 0.82
CA GLN A 150 14.83 -10.95 1.58
C GLN A 150 13.42 -11.37 2.00
N ASP A 151 12.37 -10.60 1.70
CA ASP A 151 11.01 -10.96 2.09
C ASP A 151 10.34 -11.89 1.05
N ILE A 152 9.66 -12.93 1.54
CA ILE A 152 8.82 -13.87 0.76
C ILE A 152 7.43 -13.29 0.57
N ALA A 153 6.88 -12.65 1.61
CA ALA A 153 5.57 -12.02 1.61
C ALA A 153 5.59 -10.77 2.50
N PHE A 154 4.69 -9.82 2.23
CA PHE A 154 4.66 -8.53 2.92
C PHE A 154 3.25 -7.93 3.03
N GLY A 155 3.08 -7.02 3.96
CA GLY A 155 1.88 -6.20 4.14
C GLY A 155 1.02 -6.73 5.27
N ALA A 156 -0.30 -6.75 5.09
CA ALA A 156 -1.20 -7.26 6.12
C ALA A 156 -1.36 -8.78 5.99
N LEU A 157 -1.45 -9.47 7.13
CA LEU A 157 -1.82 -10.88 7.18
C LEU A 157 -3.31 -11.00 7.52
N GLN A 158 -4.12 -11.33 6.52
CA GLN A 158 -5.57 -11.20 6.56
C GLN A 158 -6.26 -12.52 6.87
N GLN A 159 -7.34 -12.44 7.64
CA GLN A 159 -8.34 -13.48 7.87
C GLN A 159 -9.74 -12.86 7.75
N GLY A 160 -10.38 -13.04 6.59
CA GLY A 160 -11.65 -12.37 6.29
C GLY A 160 -11.49 -10.84 6.28
N GLY A 161 -12.32 -10.13 7.06
CA GLY A 161 -12.21 -8.68 7.27
C GLY A 161 -11.21 -8.24 8.35
N ASN A 162 -10.58 -9.20 9.04
CA ASN A 162 -9.63 -8.93 10.12
C ASN A 162 -8.19 -9.14 9.67
N CYS A 163 -7.27 -8.47 10.35
CA CYS A 163 -5.83 -8.50 10.11
C CYS A 163 -5.10 -8.88 11.40
N LEU A 164 -3.99 -9.60 11.27
CA LEU A 164 -3.04 -9.82 12.37
C LEU A 164 -2.57 -8.47 12.91
N ASP A 165 -2.66 -8.31 14.22
CA ASP A 165 -2.45 -7.03 14.88
C ASP A 165 -1.60 -7.22 16.14
N THR A 166 -0.60 -6.34 16.33
CA THR A 166 0.20 -6.34 17.56
C THR A 166 -0.58 -5.87 18.78
N LEU A 167 -1.75 -5.26 18.60
CA LEU A 167 -2.58 -4.61 19.62
C LEU A 167 -1.81 -3.50 20.37
N GLY A 168 -0.75 -2.97 19.76
CA GLY A 168 0.17 -2.02 20.40
C GLY A 168 1.11 -2.66 21.43
N HIS A 169 1.16 -4.00 21.51
CA HIS A 169 2.08 -4.69 22.39
C HIS A 169 3.50 -4.75 21.81
N PHE A 170 4.48 -4.87 22.72
CA PHE A 170 5.91 -5.02 22.43
C PHE A 170 6.37 -6.45 22.74
N ALA A 171 7.68 -6.64 22.97
CA ALA A 171 8.26 -7.92 23.38
C ALA A 171 7.52 -8.54 24.59
N ASP A 172 7.37 -9.86 24.53
CA ASP A 172 6.61 -10.73 25.44
C ASP A 172 5.10 -10.49 25.51
N GLY A 173 4.59 -9.55 24.71
CA GLY A 173 3.17 -9.34 24.49
C GLY A 173 2.55 -10.36 23.55
N VAL A 174 1.23 -10.55 23.71
CA VAL A 174 0.40 -11.38 22.82
C VAL A 174 0.04 -10.60 21.55
N VAL A 175 -0.31 -11.33 20.49
CA VAL A 175 -0.88 -10.75 19.27
C VAL A 175 -2.33 -11.16 19.12
N GLY A 176 -3.08 -10.40 18.33
CA GLY A 176 -4.50 -10.65 18.11
C GLY A 176 -4.91 -10.40 16.67
N VAL A 177 -6.21 -10.22 16.51
CA VAL A 177 -6.81 -9.73 15.28
C VAL A 177 -7.58 -8.46 15.56
N TYR A 178 -7.55 -7.54 14.60
CA TYR A 178 -8.40 -6.37 14.57
C TYR A 178 -8.92 -6.14 13.15
N GLU A 179 -9.93 -5.29 12.98
CA GLU A 179 -10.45 -4.96 11.65
C GLU A 179 -9.32 -4.37 10.78
N CYS A 180 -9.23 -4.83 9.53
CA CYS A 180 -8.20 -4.37 8.61
C CYS A 180 -8.39 -2.88 8.27
N HIS A 181 -7.50 -2.01 8.77
CA HIS A 181 -7.61 -0.56 8.53
C HIS A 181 -6.69 -0.06 7.41
N ASN A 182 -5.87 -0.95 6.81
CA ASN A 182 -5.11 -0.64 5.60
C ASN A 182 -4.19 0.59 5.71
N ALA A 183 -3.68 0.85 6.92
CA ALA A 183 -2.81 2.00 7.22
C ALA A 183 -1.39 1.57 7.61
N GLY A 184 -1.05 0.29 7.45
CA GLY A 184 0.21 -0.29 7.93
C GLY A 184 0.24 -0.31 9.47
N GLY A 185 1.29 0.26 10.07
CA GLY A 185 1.41 0.36 11.53
C GLY A 185 1.47 -1.01 12.19
N ASN A 186 0.67 -1.21 13.24
CA ASN A 186 0.50 -2.47 13.99
C ASN A 186 -0.04 -3.65 13.17
N GLN A 187 -0.51 -3.42 11.94
CA GLN A 187 -0.99 -4.46 11.01
C GLN A 187 -0.03 -4.73 9.85
N GLU A 188 1.19 -4.19 9.90
CA GLU A 188 2.22 -4.40 8.89
C GLU A 188 3.17 -5.52 9.31
N TRP A 189 3.27 -6.55 8.46
CA TRP A 189 4.05 -7.76 8.70
C TRP A 189 4.84 -8.16 7.46
N ALA A 190 5.92 -8.90 7.67
CA ALA A 190 6.68 -9.54 6.60
C ALA A 190 6.96 -11.00 6.95
N LEU A 191 6.87 -11.87 5.95
CA LEU A 191 7.42 -13.21 6.01
C LEU A 191 8.78 -13.20 5.30
N THR A 192 9.85 -13.46 6.03
CA THR A 192 11.23 -13.38 5.54
C THR A 192 11.74 -14.69 4.95
N LYS A 193 12.86 -14.66 4.21
CA LYS A 193 13.56 -15.84 3.67
C LYS A 193 14.04 -16.81 4.75
N ASP A 194 14.41 -16.30 5.93
CA ASP A 194 14.73 -17.13 7.10
C ASP A 194 13.46 -17.67 7.80
N LYS A 195 12.30 -17.58 7.15
CA LYS A 195 11.01 -18.11 7.59
C LYS A 195 10.44 -17.44 8.84
N SER A 196 10.75 -16.18 9.10
CA SER A 196 10.25 -15.45 10.27
C SER A 196 9.07 -14.56 9.89
N VAL A 197 8.00 -14.54 10.71
CA VAL A 197 6.89 -13.58 10.56
C VAL A 197 7.18 -12.40 11.48
N LYS A 198 7.64 -11.29 10.90
CA LYS A 198 8.16 -10.12 11.62
C LYS A 198 7.25 -8.89 11.52
N HIS A 199 7.22 -8.12 12.60
CA HIS A 199 6.78 -6.74 12.67
C HIS A 199 7.92 -5.92 13.27
N MET A 200 8.51 -5.01 12.49
CA MET A 200 9.78 -4.35 12.84
C MET A 200 10.89 -5.36 13.22
N ASP A 201 11.36 -5.32 14.46
CA ASP A 201 12.38 -6.18 15.07
C ASP A 201 11.79 -7.31 15.94
N LEU A 202 10.46 -7.43 15.97
CA LEU A 202 9.73 -8.47 16.72
C LEU A 202 9.18 -9.55 15.79
N CYS A 203 9.29 -10.80 16.21
CA CYS A 203 8.87 -11.98 15.47
C CYS A 203 7.81 -12.78 16.24
N LEU A 204 6.84 -13.35 15.52
CA LEU A 204 5.89 -14.30 16.09
C LEU A 204 6.64 -15.53 16.59
N THR A 205 6.54 -15.80 17.89
CA THR A 205 7.30 -16.85 18.56
C THR A 205 6.37 -17.84 19.24
N VAL A 206 6.57 -19.13 18.92
CA VAL A 206 5.90 -20.25 19.59
C VAL A 206 6.64 -20.57 20.89
N VAL A 207 6.18 -19.97 21.98
CA VAL A 207 6.81 -20.12 23.30
C VAL A 207 6.54 -21.47 23.96
N ASP A 208 5.41 -22.10 23.62
CA ASP A 208 5.01 -23.44 24.02
C ASP A 208 4.39 -24.15 22.80
N ARG A 209 4.77 -25.42 22.59
CA ARG A 209 4.32 -26.25 21.46
C ARG A 209 3.06 -27.06 21.77
N THR A 210 2.47 -26.86 22.93
CA THR A 210 1.19 -27.47 23.29
C THR A 210 0.06 -26.83 22.51
N SER A 211 -0.84 -27.62 21.91
CA SER A 211 -2.02 -27.09 21.21
C SER A 211 -2.85 -26.21 22.17
N GLY A 212 -3.23 -25.01 21.74
CA GLY A 212 -3.90 -24.02 22.56
C GLY A 212 -2.98 -23.00 23.22
N SER A 213 -1.66 -23.14 23.08
CA SER A 213 -0.71 -22.19 23.65
C SER A 213 -0.73 -20.86 22.91
N LEU A 214 -0.68 -19.76 23.66
CA LEU A 214 -0.54 -18.42 23.11
C LEU A 214 0.83 -18.24 22.44
N ILE A 215 0.83 -17.54 21.32
CA ILE A 215 2.07 -17.04 20.73
C ILE A 215 2.41 -15.66 21.29
N LYS A 216 3.70 -15.32 21.25
CA LYS A 216 4.20 -14.03 21.74
C LYS A 216 5.08 -13.33 20.72
N LEU A 217 5.18 -12.02 20.83
CA LEU A 217 6.21 -11.24 20.18
C LEU A 217 7.52 -11.38 20.94
N GLN A 218 8.60 -11.76 20.28
CA GLN A 218 9.95 -11.69 20.84
C GLN A 218 10.90 -11.10 19.80
N GLY A 219 12.03 -10.55 20.24
CA GLY A 219 13.06 -10.06 19.32
C GLY A 219 13.45 -11.14 18.31
N CYS A 220 13.53 -10.75 17.03
CA CYS A 220 13.85 -11.67 15.95
C CYS A 220 15.27 -12.24 16.09
N ARG A 221 15.40 -13.56 15.97
CA ARG A 221 16.69 -14.28 16.02
C ARG A 221 16.74 -15.32 14.90
N GLU A 222 17.73 -15.21 14.02
CA GLU A 222 17.85 -16.06 12.83
C GLU A 222 17.87 -17.56 13.18
N ASN A 223 18.56 -17.94 14.25
CA ASN A 223 18.73 -19.33 14.69
C ASN A 223 17.62 -19.84 15.63
N ASP A 224 16.58 -19.04 15.92
CA ASP A 224 15.51 -19.47 16.81
C ASP A 224 14.45 -20.27 16.05
N SER A 225 14.46 -21.59 16.22
CA SER A 225 13.49 -22.49 15.60
C SER A 225 12.04 -22.20 15.98
N ARG A 226 11.78 -21.53 17.10
CA ARG A 226 10.43 -21.18 17.58
C ARG A 226 9.79 -20.05 16.78
N GLN A 227 10.57 -19.35 15.98
CA GLN A 227 10.14 -18.19 15.19
C GLN A 227 9.92 -18.54 13.72
N LYS A 228 9.93 -19.83 13.37
CA LYS A 228 9.93 -20.30 11.99
C LYS A 228 8.54 -20.71 11.54
N TRP A 229 8.06 -20.08 10.48
CA TRP A 229 6.73 -20.21 9.90
C TRP A 229 6.81 -20.42 8.39
N GLU A 230 5.88 -21.19 7.85
CA GLU A 230 5.77 -21.43 6.42
C GLU A 230 4.33 -21.36 5.95
N GLN A 231 4.16 -20.83 4.73
CA GLN A 231 2.88 -20.80 4.05
C GLN A 231 2.58 -22.19 3.47
N ILE A 232 1.38 -22.70 3.73
CA ILE A 232 0.89 -23.98 3.19
C ILE A 232 -0.43 -23.78 2.44
N GLU A 233 -0.89 -24.83 1.76
CA GLU A 233 -2.19 -24.86 1.06
C GLU A 233 -2.38 -23.65 0.12
N SER A 234 -1.42 -23.45 -0.78
CA SER A 234 -1.43 -22.32 -1.74
C SER A 234 -1.48 -20.94 -1.06
N ASN A 235 -0.66 -20.75 -0.02
CA ASN A 235 -0.53 -19.48 0.72
C ASN A 235 -1.80 -19.06 1.46
N SER A 236 -2.58 -20.04 1.95
CA SER A 236 -3.84 -19.80 2.66
C SER A 236 -3.78 -20.09 4.16
N LYS A 237 -2.67 -20.65 4.68
CA LYS A 237 -2.44 -20.86 6.10
C LYS A 237 -0.97 -20.65 6.46
N LEU A 238 -0.70 -20.39 7.74
CA LEU A 238 0.63 -20.35 8.32
C LEU A 238 0.84 -21.50 9.30
N ARG A 239 1.84 -22.34 9.01
CA ARG A 239 2.26 -23.46 9.86
C ARG A 239 3.61 -23.16 10.50
N HIS A 240 3.76 -23.50 11.77
CA HIS A 240 5.05 -23.48 12.44
C HIS A 240 5.94 -24.62 11.93
N VAL A 241 7.15 -24.28 11.49
CA VAL A 241 8.07 -25.20 10.81
C VAL A 241 8.48 -26.36 11.72
N GLY A 242 8.53 -27.57 11.16
CA GLY A 242 8.92 -28.77 11.92
C GLY A 242 7.85 -29.25 12.91
N SER A 243 6.61 -28.75 12.80
CA SER A 243 5.47 -29.18 13.62
C SER A 243 4.19 -29.27 12.79
N ASN A 244 3.14 -29.87 13.35
CA ASN A 244 1.80 -29.84 12.76
C ASN A 244 0.91 -28.76 13.41
N LEU A 245 1.52 -27.64 13.81
CA LEU A 245 0.86 -26.53 14.49
C LEU A 245 0.67 -25.35 13.54
N CYS A 246 -0.56 -24.85 13.45
CA CYS A 246 -0.96 -23.72 12.63
C CYS A 246 -1.35 -22.52 13.51
N LEU A 247 -1.17 -21.32 12.96
CA LEU A 247 -1.65 -20.09 13.58
C LEU A 247 -3.18 -20.10 13.62
N ASP A 248 -3.78 -19.91 14.80
CA ASP A 248 -5.23 -20.00 15.00
C ASP A 248 -5.76 -18.79 15.79
N SER A 249 -6.87 -18.23 15.32
CA SER A 249 -7.56 -17.09 15.95
C SER A 249 -8.75 -17.47 16.83
N ARG A 250 -9.02 -18.77 17.05
CA ARG A 250 -10.14 -19.24 17.90
C ARG A 250 -10.15 -18.62 19.30
N SER A 251 -8.97 -18.35 19.86
CA SER A 251 -8.78 -17.80 21.21
C SER A 251 -8.50 -16.29 21.20
N ALA A 252 -8.62 -15.62 20.05
CA ALA A 252 -8.29 -14.20 19.91
C ALA A 252 -9.06 -13.31 20.90
N ARG A 253 -10.32 -13.66 21.22
CA ARG A 253 -11.16 -12.94 22.20
C ARG A 253 -10.84 -13.25 23.66
N MET A 254 -10.09 -14.32 23.94
CA MET A 254 -9.81 -14.85 25.28
C MET A 254 -8.37 -14.63 25.74
N GLY A 255 -7.53 -13.99 24.93
CA GLY A 255 -6.13 -13.74 25.31
C GLY A 255 -5.16 -13.56 24.14
N GLY A 256 -5.55 -13.87 22.91
CA GLY A 256 -4.72 -13.66 21.72
C GLY A 256 -4.70 -14.88 20.80
N LEU A 257 -3.83 -14.83 19.79
CA LEU A 257 -3.66 -15.93 18.86
C LEU A 257 -2.89 -17.09 19.50
N THR A 258 -3.24 -18.29 19.07
CA THR A 258 -2.66 -19.53 19.56
C THR A 258 -2.03 -20.34 18.44
N VAL A 259 -1.20 -21.31 18.83
CA VAL A 259 -0.87 -22.44 17.98
C VAL A 259 -1.84 -23.58 18.22
N GLU A 260 -2.37 -24.17 17.16
CA GLU A 260 -3.29 -25.31 17.22
C GLU A 260 -2.92 -26.38 16.21
N VAL A 261 -3.36 -27.62 16.42
CA VAL A 261 -3.23 -28.65 15.39
C VAL A 261 -3.84 -28.16 14.07
N CYS A 262 -3.07 -28.26 12.98
CA CYS A 262 -3.52 -27.83 11.66
C CYS A 262 -4.79 -28.57 11.23
N SER A 263 -5.78 -27.80 10.79
CA SER A 263 -7.15 -28.27 10.49
C SER A 263 -7.74 -27.45 9.33
N PRO A 264 -8.87 -27.86 8.73
CA PRO A 264 -9.56 -27.07 7.71
C PRO A 264 -10.35 -25.87 8.28
N SER A 265 -10.13 -25.48 9.54
CA SER A 265 -10.85 -24.39 10.20
C SER A 265 -10.63 -23.04 9.52
N LEU A 266 -11.70 -22.23 9.45
CA LEU A 266 -11.63 -20.83 8.99
C LEU A 266 -10.74 -19.96 9.88
N ASN A 267 -10.57 -20.31 11.17
CA ASN A 267 -9.73 -19.57 12.10
C ASN A 267 -8.23 -19.75 11.83
N GLN A 268 -7.86 -20.68 10.96
CA GLN A 268 -6.49 -20.94 10.53
C GLN A 268 -6.20 -20.45 9.12
N GLN A 269 -7.15 -19.74 8.49
CA GLN A 269 -6.97 -19.18 7.16
C GLN A 269 -6.30 -17.81 7.25
N TRP A 270 -5.09 -17.70 6.71
CA TRP A 270 -4.27 -16.50 6.74
C TRP A 270 -3.66 -16.26 5.38
N LYS A 271 -3.78 -15.03 4.88
CA LYS A 271 -3.24 -14.65 3.58
C LYS A 271 -2.53 -13.31 3.65
N PHE A 272 -1.29 -13.27 3.19
CA PHE A 272 -0.59 -12.00 2.99
C PHE A 272 -1.18 -11.23 1.82
N THR A 273 -1.27 -9.90 1.98
CA THR A 273 -1.70 -9.00 0.90
C THR A 273 -0.73 -9.00 -0.28
N LEU A 274 0.58 -9.14 -0.03
CA LEU A 274 1.62 -9.16 -1.05
C LEU A 274 2.41 -10.47 -0.98
N ASN A 275 2.46 -11.21 -2.08
CA ASN A 275 3.36 -12.36 -2.23
C ASN A 275 4.46 -12.01 -3.24
N LEU A 276 5.72 -12.13 -2.84
CA LEU A 276 6.88 -11.63 -3.60
C LEU A 276 7.56 -12.72 -4.46
N GLN A 277 7.29 -14.00 -4.20
CA GLN A 277 7.89 -15.13 -4.92
C GLN A 277 6.99 -15.75 -6.02
N SER A 278 6.09 -14.96 -6.63
CA SER A 278 5.17 -15.41 -7.69
C SER A 278 5.65 -15.11 -9.11
#